data_AF-A0A523E5N2-F1
#
_entry.id   AF-A0A523E5N2-F1
#
_cell.length_a   1.000
_cell.length_b   1.000
_cell.length_c   1.000
_cell.angle_alpha   90.00
_cell.angle_beta   90.00
_cell.angle_gamma   90.00
#
_symmetry.space_group_name_H-M   'P 1'
#
loop_
_entity.id
_entity.type
_entity.pdbx_description
1 polymer ?
#
loop_
_entity_poly.entity_id
_entity_poly.type
_entity_poly.pdbx_seq_one_letter_code
_entity_poly.pdbx_strand_id
1 'polypeptide(L)'
;MAYQSQQSGNWDIWVAQPAGGQPVNRTADHTGNDRYPSWSPDGSQKERLLVNSDRSGNPDLWILPRDGGEWMQITSEPAPDSNARWSPNGQNIVFHSHRTGNREIWVMPVGGGPARQLTDGKATNTDSWLPAWSPDGREIAFSSSGSGDVSIYIMPSDGGKARQVTKRPDQDWYPDWSPDGEWLVFTTEDRLWRVPAAGGNPEPLTEAGWGGAPRWSRDGKRVFFDGMPGTNRNV
;
A
#
# COMPACT_ATOMS: atom_id res chain seq x y z
N MET A 1 0.26 -15.59 0.85
CA MET A 1 -0.37 -14.28 1.06
C MET A 1 0.02 -13.79 2.44
N ALA A 2 0.39 -12.51 2.59
CA ALA A 2 0.49 -11.87 3.90
C ALA A 2 -0.71 -10.96 4.11
N TYR A 3 -1.22 -10.89 5.34
CA TYR A 3 -2.34 -10.04 5.74
C TYR A 3 -2.18 -9.62 7.20
N GLN A 4 -2.88 -8.59 7.62
CA GLN A 4 -2.89 -8.11 9.01
C GLN A 4 -4.11 -8.65 9.76
N SER A 5 -3.99 -8.97 11.05
CA SER A 5 -5.10 -9.46 11.89
C SER A 5 -4.90 -9.14 13.36
N GLN A 6 -6.00 -8.94 14.10
CA GLN A 6 -6.01 -8.71 15.56
C GLN A 6 -6.20 -9.99 16.39
N GLN A 7 -6.18 -11.17 15.76
CA GLN A 7 -6.52 -12.44 16.43
C GLN A 7 -5.58 -12.84 17.58
N SER A 8 -4.43 -12.18 17.72
CA SER A 8 -3.45 -12.35 18.80
C SER A 8 -3.53 -11.30 19.91
N GLY A 9 -4.42 -10.30 19.82
CA GLY A 9 -4.61 -9.26 20.84
C GLY A 9 -4.07 -7.87 20.46
N ASN A 10 -3.24 -7.78 19.44
CA ASN A 10 -2.72 -6.57 18.77
C ASN A 10 -2.74 -6.79 17.24
N TRP A 11 -2.47 -5.74 16.46
CA TRP A 11 -2.31 -5.91 15.01
C TRP A 11 -1.01 -6.63 14.71
N ASP A 12 -1.12 -7.82 14.10
CA ASP A 12 0.01 -8.63 13.69
C ASP A 12 -0.07 -8.99 12.20
N ILE A 13 1.07 -9.34 11.62
CA ILE A 13 1.15 -9.85 10.25
C ILE A 13 1.13 -11.36 10.23
N TRP A 14 0.14 -11.90 9.53
CA TRP A 14 -0.07 -13.32 9.32
C TRP A 14 0.25 -13.71 7.89
N VAL A 15 0.83 -14.90 7.72
CA VAL A 15 1.15 -15.45 6.40
C VAL A 15 0.43 -16.78 6.22
N ALA A 16 -0.37 -16.85 5.15
CA ALA A 16 -1.05 -18.07 4.72
C ALA A 16 -0.49 -18.58 3.39
N GLN A 17 -0.35 -19.89 3.26
CA GLN A 17 0.04 -20.53 2.01
C GLN A 17 -1.14 -20.58 1.04
N PRO A 18 -0.93 -20.26 -0.27
CA PRO A 18 -2.02 -20.31 -1.25
C PRO A 18 -2.67 -21.69 -1.41
N ALA A 19 -1.92 -22.77 -1.17
CA ALA A 19 -2.39 -24.15 -1.28
C ALA A 19 -3.18 -24.63 -0.04
N GLY A 20 -3.41 -23.76 0.94
CA GLY A 20 -3.97 -24.12 2.25
C GLY A 20 -2.88 -24.41 3.29
N GLY A 21 -3.29 -24.55 4.55
CA GLY A 21 -2.41 -24.69 5.71
C GLY A 21 -2.76 -23.69 6.81
N GLN A 22 -2.26 -23.93 8.03
CA GLN A 22 -2.49 -23.02 9.15
C GLN A 22 -1.72 -21.71 8.91
N PRO A 23 -2.38 -20.54 9.00
CA PRO A 23 -1.70 -19.27 8.95
C PRO A 23 -0.68 -19.14 10.09
N VAL A 24 0.49 -18.59 9.78
CA VAL A 24 1.56 -18.37 10.76
C VAL A 24 1.61 -16.89 11.09
N ASN A 25 1.56 -16.55 12.37
CA ASN A 25 1.83 -15.20 12.85
C ASN A 25 3.34 -14.92 12.73
N ARG A 26 3.70 -13.88 11.99
CA ARG A 26 5.10 -13.51 11.70
C ARG A 26 5.66 -12.46 12.61
N THR A 27 4.82 -11.84 13.44
CA THR A 27 5.17 -10.71 14.28
C THR A 27 4.75 -10.90 15.74
N ALA A 28 4.33 -12.13 16.10
CA ALA A 28 3.78 -12.52 17.39
C ALA A 28 4.66 -12.18 18.61
N ASP A 29 5.97 -12.03 18.40
CA ASP A 29 6.98 -11.83 19.43
C ASP A 29 7.14 -10.37 19.86
N HIS A 30 6.39 -9.43 19.29
CA HIS A 30 6.60 -8.00 19.53
C HIS A 30 5.35 -7.26 20.02
N THR A 31 5.57 -6.22 20.82
CA THR A 31 4.51 -5.42 21.47
C THR A 31 3.94 -4.32 20.59
N GLY A 32 4.43 -4.16 19.35
CA GLY A 32 3.97 -3.13 18.42
C GLY A 32 2.72 -3.55 17.64
N ASN A 33 2.06 -2.59 16.99
CA ASN A 33 1.08 -2.82 15.95
C ASN A 33 1.78 -2.89 14.60
N ASP A 34 1.65 -4.04 13.95
CA ASP A 34 2.24 -4.35 12.66
C ASP A 34 1.17 -4.37 11.55
N ARG A 35 1.35 -3.55 10.51
CA ARG A 35 0.34 -3.31 9.47
C ARG A 35 0.91 -3.22 8.06
N TYR A 36 0.00 -3.26 7.08
CA TYR A 36 0.24 -3.01 5.66
C TYR A 36 1.37 -3.86 5.05
N PRO A 37 1.30 -5.19 5.15
CA PRO A 37 2.37 -6.06 4.68
C PRO A 37 2.54 -5.96 3.16
N SER A 38 3.80 -5.94 2.69
CA SER A 38 4.14 -6.00 1.27
C SER A 38 5.34 -6.92 1.02
N TRP A 39 5.12 -8.00 0.28
CA TRP A 39 6.20 -8.90 -0.15
C TRP A 39 7.08 -8.24 -1.22
N SER A 40 8.39 -8.48 -1.14
CA SER A 40 9.32 -8.17 -2.21
C SER A 40 8.97 -8.92 -3.51
N PRO A 41 9.30 -8.35 -4.69
CA PRO A 41 8.97 -8.96 -5.98
C PRO A 41 9.88 -10.14 -6.39
N ASP A 42 10.95 -10.41 -5.65
CA ASP A 42 12.02 -11.38 -5.96
C ASP A 42 11.62 -12.87 -5.96
N GLY A 43 10.42 -13.22 -5.49
CA GLY A 43 9.68 -14.41 -5.90
C GLY A 43 10.23 -15.79 -5.50
N SER A 44 11.26 -15.89 -4.65
CA SER A 44 11.74 -17.19 -4.10
C SER A 44 12.68 -16.99 -2.91
N GLN A 45 12.62 -17.90 -1.91
CA GLN A 45 13.50 -18.19 -0.73
C GLN A 45 14.15 -17.03 0.06
N LYS A 46 14.52 -15.93 -0.57
CA LYS A 46 15.03 -14.67 0.00
C LYS A 46 13.97 -13.57 0.07
N GLU A 47 12.70 -13.91 -0.14
CA GLU A 47 11.62 -12.94 -0.05
C GLU A 47 11.70 -12.20 1.29
N ARG A 48 11.42 -10.91 1.25
CA ARG A 48 11.39 -10.04 2.41
C ARG A 48 10.03 -9.41 2.51
N LEU A 49 9.57 -9.24 3.74
CA LEU A 49 8.31 -8.60 4.03
C LEU A 49 8.58 -7.19 4.52
N LEU A 50 7.99 -6.21 3.86
CA LEU A 50 7.94 -4.84 4.33
C LEU A 50 6.68 -4.67 5.19
N VAL A 51 6.85 -4.07 6.36
CA VAL A 51 5.82 -3.91 7.38
C VAL A 51 5.93 -2.52 7.97
N ASN A 52 4.79 -1.92 8.30
CA ASN A 52 4.73 -0.75 9.15
C ASN A 52 4.60 -1.20 10.61
N SER A 53 5.50 -0.75 11.49
CA SER A 53 5.54 -1.15 12.91
C SER A 53 5.72 0.07 13.79
N ASP A 54 4.95 0.18 14.87
CA ASP A 54 5.11 1.22 15.89
C ASP A 54 6.07 0.83 17.04
N ARG A 55 6.82 -0.27 16.87
CA ARG A 55 7.74 -0.83 17.89
C ARG A 55 8.83 0.11 18.38
N SER A 56 9.18 1.13 17.59
CA SER A 56 10.16 2.18 17.93
C SER A 56 9.55 3.36 18.68
N GLY A 57 8.23 3.35 18.94
CA GLY A 57 7.49 4.42 19.62
C GLY A 57 6.63 5.27 18.69
N ASN A 58 6.85 5.19 17.38
CA ASN A 58 5.99 5.72 16.32
C ASN A 58 5.98 4.75 15.12
N PRO A 59 4.95 4.82 14.24
CA PRO A 59 4.91 4.00 13.02
C PRO A 59 6.10 4.27 12.09
N ASP A 60 6.97 3.26 11.96
CA ASP A 60 8.13 3.24 11.06
C ASP A 60 8.03 2.09 10.05
N LEU A 61 8.92 2.09 9.06
CA LEU A 61 9.02 1.05 8.05
C LEU A 61 10.12 0.05 8.41
N TRP A 62 9.76 -1.24 8.37
CA TRP A 62 10.64 -2.34 8.73
C TRP A 62 10.64 -3.41 7.65
N ILE A 63 11.80 -4.00 7.39
CA ILE A 63 11.95 -5.15 6.52
C ILE A 63 12.36 -6.36 7.35
N LEU A 64 11.60 -7.45 7.25
CA LEU A 64 11.91 -8.73 7.89
C LEU A 64 12.13 -9.85 6.85
N PRO A 65 13.04 -10.80 7.09
CA PRO A 65 13.23 -11.97 6.21
C PRO A 65 12.04 -12.92 6.24
N ARG A 66 11.74 -13.57 5.11
CA ARG A 66 10.67 -14.57 4.98
C ARG A 66 10.82 -15.75 5.93
N ASP A 67 12.02 -16.16 6.32
CA ASP A 67 12.20 -17.33 7.20
C ASP A 67 12.47 -16.96 8.66
N GLY A 68 12.31 -15.68 9.00
CA GLY A 68 12.61 -15.14 10.32
C GLY A 68 14.06 -14.64 10.40
N GLY A 69 14.41 -14.09 11.56
CA GLY A 69 15.71 -13.43 11.78
C GLY A 69 15.54 -11.94 12.11
N GLU A 70 16.65 -11.21 12.04
CA GLU A 70 16.69 -9.80 12.44
C GLU A 70 15.89 -8.91 11.49
N TRP A 71 15.12 -8.00 12.08
CA TRP A 71 14.38 -6.98 11.34
C TRP A 71 15.29 -5.79 11.10
N MET A 72 15.20 -5.23 9.89
CA MET A 72 15.90 -4.02 9.51
C MET A 72 14.93 -2.84 9.58
N GLN A 73 15.22 -1.88 10.46
CA GLN A 73 14.53 -0.59 10.46
C GLN A 73 14.99 0.22 9.25
N ILE A 74 14.05 0.71 8.45
CA ILE A 74 14.31 1.45 7.21
C ILE A 74 14.09 2.95 7.40
N THR A 75 13.16 3.32 8.26
CA THR A 75 12.90 4.71 8.67
C THR A 75 12.96 4.82 10.18
N SER A 76 13.40 5.98 10.67
CA SER A 76 13.52 6.27 12.10
C SER A 76 13.26 7.74 12.40
N GLU A 77 12.54 8.42 11.51
CA GLU A 77 12.24 9.83 11.66
C GLU A 77 11.12 10.00 12.70
N PRO A 78 11.04 11.14 13.42
CA PRO A 78 9.98 11.35 14.40
C PRO A 78 8.56 11.34 13.82
N ALA A 79 8.42 11.67 12.55
CA ALA A 79 7.13 11.66 11.86
C ALA A 79 6.76 10.23 11.40
N PRO A 80 5.49 9.82 11.53
CA PRO A 80 5.07 8.49 11.15
C PRO A 80 5.18 8.26 9.64
N ASP A 81 5.65 7.07 9.29
CA ASP A 81 5.75 6.56 7.92
C ASP A 81 4.82 5.36 7.76
N SER A 82 4.14 5.23 6.61
CA SER A 82 3.07 4.23 6.47
C SER A 82 2.77 3.82 5.02
N ASN A 83 2.10 2.67 4.87
CA ASN A 83 1.65 2.09 3.59
C ASN A 83 2.77 1.98 2.54
N ALA A 84 3.90 1.45 2.97
CA ALA A 84 5.04 1.31 2.09
C ALA A 84 4.88 0.14 1.11
N ARG A 85 5.29 0.34 -0.14
CA ARG A 85 5.21 -0.65 -1.22
C ARG A 85 6.54 -0.77 -1.95
N TRP A 86 6.92 -2.00 -2.24
CA TRP A 86 8.07 -2.31 -3.09
C TRP A 86 7.82 -1.84 -4.53
N SER A 87 8.85 -1.26 -5.13
CA SER A 87 8.93 -1.12 -6.58
C SER A 87 8.98 -2.50 -7.26
N PRO A 88 8.50 -2.64 -8.51
CA PRO A 88 8.46 -3.93 -9.21
C PRO A 88 9.84 -4.56 -9.41
N ASN A 89 10.90 -3.73 -9.53
CA ASN A 89 12.28 -4.19 -9.64
C ASN A 89 12.96 -4.48 -8.29
N GLY A 90 12.28 -4.23 -7.17
CA GLY A 90 12.76 -4.50 -5.82
C GLY A 90 13.85 -3.56 -5.30
N GLN A 91 14.16 -2.45 -6.00
CA GLN A 91 15.27 -1.56 -5.64
C GLN A 91 14.86 -0.39 -4.75
N ASN A 92 13.60 0.05 -4.87
CA ASN A 92 13.05 1.17 -4.13
C ASN A 92 11.78 0.78 -3.38
N ILE A 93 11.42 1.58 -2.39
CA ILE A 93 10.12 1.58 -1.72
C ILE A 93 9.45 2.94 -1.87
N VAL A 94 8.13 2.96 -2.07
CA VAL A 94 7.30 4.17 -2.01
C VAL A 94 6.44 4.11 -0.74
N PHE A 95 6.21 5.23 -0.07
CA PHE A 95 5.44 5.31 1.16
C PHE A 95 4.86 6.71 1.33
N HIS A 96 4.03 6.93 2.36
CA HIS A 96 3.66 8.28 2.76
C HIS A 96 4.17 8.64 4.16
N SER A 97 4.43 9.93 4.38
CA SER A 97 5.00 10.46 5.62
C SER A 97 4.46 11.84 5.94
N HIS A 98 4.38 12.15 7.24
CA HIS A 98 4.03 13.49 7.76
C HIS A 98 5.24 14.41 7.98
N ARG A 99 6.45 14.00 7.57
CA ARG A 99 7.72 14.69 7.91
C ARG A 99 7.82 16.16 7.46
N THR A 100 6.95 16.60 6.56
CA THR A 100 6.87 17.98 6.06
C THR A 100 5.58 18.72 6.48
N GLY A 101 4.81 18.15 7.41
CA GLY A 101 3.56 18.70 7.93
C GLY A 101 2.32 17.98 7.40
N ASN A 102 2.18 17.94 6.07
CA ASN A 102 1.13 17.16 5.40
C ASN A 102 1.60 15.73 5.16
N ARG A 103 0.65 14.83 4.88
CA ARG A 103 0.97 13.53 4.28
C ARG A 103 1.45 13.78 2.86
N GLU A 104 2.67 13.34 2.58
CA GLU A 104 3.25 13.40 1.25
C GLU A 104 3.74 12.03 0.84
N ILE A 105 3.85 11.81 -0.47
CA ILE A 105 4.43 10.59 -1.04
C ILE A 105 5.95 10.74 -1.10
N TRP A 106 6.65 9.71 -0.65
CA TRP A 106 8.10 9.63 -0.63
C TRP A 106 8.57 8.34 -1.27
N VAL A 107 9.78 8.38 -1.82
CA VAL A 107 10.48 7.20 -2.36
C VAL A 107 11.89 7.13 -1.80
N MET A 108 12.37 5.93 -1.51
CA MET A 108 13.75 5.72 -1.06
C MET A 108 14.30 4.35 -1.51
N PRO A 109 15.63 4.17 -1.52
CA PRO A 109 16.23 2.86 -1.79
C PRO A 109 15.88 1.84 -0.71
N VAL A 110 15.69 0.58 -1.11
CA VAL A 110 15.38 -0.52 -0.17
C VAL A 110 16.48 -0.73 0.87
N GLY A 111 17.75 -0.51 0.50
CA GLY A 111 18.89 -0.69 1.40
C GLY A 111 19.04 0.41 2.46
N GLY A 112 18.06 1.31 2.56
CA GLY A 112 18.17 2.55 3.31
C GLY A 112 18.82 3.67 2.50
N GLY A 113 18.91 4.85 3.11
CA GLY A 113 19.44 6.06 2.48
C GLY A 113 18.41 7.20 2.45
N PRO A 114 18.76 8.35 1.82
CA PRO A 114 17.89 9.51 1.82
C PRO A 114 16.59 9.24 1.06
N ALA A 115 15.46 9.59 1.68
CA ALA A 115 14.17 9.60 1.02
C ALA A 115 13.99 10.88 0.19
N ARG A 116 13.34 10.74 -0.95
CA ARG A 116 13.00 11.83 -1.86
C ARG A 116 11.49 12.06 -1.86
N GLN A 117 11.09 13.30 -1.65
CA GLN A 117 9.69 13.73 -1.71
C GLN A 117 9.20 13.75 -3.16
N LEU A 118 8.00 13.23 -3.41
CA LEU A 118 7.36 13.21 -4.73
C LEU A 118 6.18 14.19 -4.84
N THR A 119 5.49 14.46 -3.74
CA THR A 119 4.36 15.41 -3.67
C THR A 119 4.65 16.53 -2.68
N ASP A 120 4.16 17.73 -2.95
CA ASP A 120 4.23 18.88 -2.03
C ASP A 120 2.90 19.64 -2.05
N GLY A 121 2.06 19.35 -1.07
CA GLY A 121 0.77 19.97 -0.84
C GLY A 121 0.80 21.09 0.19
N LYS A 122 1.97 21.54 0.66
CA LYS A 122 2.07 22.51 1.77
C LYS A 122 1.35 23.82 1.47
N ALA A 123 1.51 24.34 0.25
CA ALA A 123 0.89 25.61 -0.16
C ALA A 123 -0.64 25.54 -0.25
N THR A 124 -1.19 24.35 -0.50
CA THR A 124 -2.62 24.11 -0.71
C THR A 124 -3.29 23.37 0.44
N ASN A 125 -2.53 23.07 1.52
CA ASN A 125 -2.96 22.21 2.62
C ASN A 125 -3.54 20.86 2.13
N THR A 126 -2.88 20.29 1.12
CA THR A 126 -3.25 19.02 0.49
C THR A 126 -2.44 17.88 1.09
N ASP A 127 -3.12 16.77 1.34
CA ASP A 127 -2.52 15.52 1.76
C ASP A 127 -2.49 14.54 0.55
N SER A 128 -1.45 13.71 0.46
CA SER A 128 -1.28 12.62 -0.51
C SER A 128 -0.82 11.34 0.20
N TRP A 129 -1.48 10.21 -0.05
CA TRP A 129 -1.26 8.98 0.71
C TRP A 129 -1.60 7.70 -0.06
N LEU A 130 -1.38 6.55 0.58
CA LEU A 130 -1.67 5.20 0.07
C LEU A 130 -1.09 4.95 -1.34
N PRO A 131 0.23 5.07 -1.53
CA PRO A 131 0.84 4.93 -2.85
C PRO A 131 0.89 3.48 -3.35
N ALA A 132 0.86 3.31 -4.67
CA ALA A 132 1.08 2.05 -5.37
C ALA A 132 1.89 2.26 -6.66
N TRP A 133 2.85 1.38 -6.90
CA TRP A 133 3.66 1.38 -8.13
C TRP A 133 2.89 0.81 -9.32
N SER A 134 3.07 1.41 -10.49
CA SER A 134 2.74 0.76 -11.76
C SER A 134 3.59 -0.51 -11.95
N PRO A 135 3.10 -1.53 -12.68
CA PRO A 135 3.83 -2.79 -12.88
C PRO A 135 5.18 -2.62 -13.59
N ASP A 136 5.30 -1.61 -14.44
CA ASP A 136 6.54 -1.24 -15.14
C ASP A 136 7.49 -0.36 -14.32
N GLY A 137 7.06 0.08 -13.13
CA GLY A 137 7.83 0.92 -12.23
C GLY A 137 7.97 2.39 -12.66
N ARG A 138 7.24 2.85 -13.67
CA ARG A 138 7.38 4.22 -14.19
C ARG A 138 6.44 5.24 -13.56
N GLU A 139 5.35 4.79 -12.96
CA GLU A 139 4.32 5.66 -12.39
C GLU A 139 3.97 5.23 -10.96
N ILE A 140 3.46 6.18 -10.18
CA ILE A 140 2.89 6.00 -8.85
C ILE A 140 1.44 6.45 -8.89
N ALA A 141 0.52 5.57 -8.51
CA ALA A 141 -0.85 5.94 -8.17
C ALA A 141 -0.96 6.23 -6.67
N PHE A 142 -1.78 7.19 -6.28
CA PHE A 142 -1.99 7.56 -4.88
C PHE A 142 -3.34 8.26 -4.69
N SER A 143 -3.86 8.26 -3.47
CA SER A 143 -5.03 9.05 -3.09
C SER A 143 -4.61 10.45 -2.64
N SER A 144 -5.34 11.49 -3.01
CA SER A 144 -5.06 12.86 -2.60
C SER A 144 -6.32 13.71 -2.43
N SER A 145 -6.29 14.63 -1.46
CA SER A 145 -7.34 15.63 -1.21
C SER A 145 -7.23 16.89 -2.07
N GLY A 146 -6.33 16.92 -3.07
CA GLY A 146 -6.01 18.14 -3.83
C GLY A 146 -7.17 18.75 -4.64
N SER A 147 -8.26 17.99 -4.82
CA SER A 147 -9.47 18.40 -5.54
C SER A 147 -10.65 18.76 -4.61
N GLY A 148 -10.44 18.82 -3.30
CA GLY A 148 -11.50 18.98 -2.29
C GLY A 148 -11.98 17.63 -1.75
N ASP A 149 -12.45 16.74 -2.65
CA ASP A 149 -12.66 15.33 -2.34
C ASP A 149 -11.40 14.50 -2.57
N VAL A 150 -11.33 13.34 -1.92
CA VAL A 150 -10.24 12.38 -2.11
C VAL A 150 -10.40 11.68 -3.44
N SER A 151 -9.48 11.91 -4.36
CA SER A 151 -9.45 11.29 -5.68
C SER A 151 -8.16 10.50 -5.88
N ILE A 152 -8.16 9.62 -6.87
CA ILE A 152 -6.95 8.92 -7.31
C ILE A 152 -6.18 9.78 -8.30
N TYR A 153 -4.88 9.92 -8.06
CA TYR A 153 -3.93 10.60 -8.92
C TYR A 153 -2.84 9.63 -9.38
N ILE A 154 -2.26 9.92 -10.53
CA ILE A 154 -1.06 9.24 -11.04
C ILE A 154 0.03 10.28 -11.32
N MET A 155 1.28 9.96 -11.02
CA MET A 155 2.45 10.77 -11.36
C MET A 155 3.64 9.88 -11.80
N PRO A 156 4.64 10.43 -12.50
CA PRO A 156 5.90 9.73 -12.75
C PRO A 156 6.61 9.34 -11.43
N SER A 157 7.26 8.19 -11.40
CA SER A 157 7.92 7.68 -10.19
C SER A 157 9.24 8.40 -9.84
N ASP A 158 9.83 9.07 -10.83
CA ASP A 158 10.91 10.03 -10.64
C ASP A 158 10.40 11.43 -10.23
N GLY A 159 9.09 11.60 -10.06
CA GLY A 159 8.44 12.85 -9.69
C GLY A 159 8.00 13.67 -10.90
N GLY A 160 7.18 14.68 -10.68
CA GLY A 160 6.64 15.52 -11.74
C GLY A 160 5.16 15.82 -11.55
N LYS A 161 4.51 16.29 -12.61
CA LYS A 161 3.10 16.70 -12.54
C LYS A 161 2.19 15.49 -12.37
N ALA A 162 1.45 15.46 -11.27
CA ALA A 162 0.38 14.49 -11.07
C ALA A 162 -0.85 14.83 -11.94
N ARG A 163 -1.54 13.78 -12.40
CA ARG A 163 -2.84 13.88 -13.11
C ARG A 163 -3.93 13.20 -12.30
N GLN A 164 -5.07 13.87 -12.16
CA GLN A 164 -6.26 13.30 -11.54
C GLN A 164 -6.90 12.26 -12.46
N VAL A 165 -7.12 11.04 -11.95
CA VAL A 165 -7.71 9.91 -12.67
C VAL A 165 -9.20 9.85 -12.41
N THR A 166 -9.62 9.87 -11.14
CA THR A 166 -11.04 9.86 -10.77
C THR A 166 -11.55 11.29 -10.55
N LYS A 167 -12.69 11.62 -11.16
CA LYS A 167 -13.24 12.99 -11.21
C LYS A 167 -14.72 12.98 -10.84
N ARG A 168 -15.01 12.49 -9.64
CA ARG A 168 -16.38 12.32 -9.14
C ARG A 168 -16.45 12.81 -7.68
N PRO A 169 -17.64 13.19 -7.19
CA PRO A 169 -17.83 13.70 -5.82
C PRO A 169 -17.86 12.57 -4.78
N ASP A 170 -17.05 11.53 -4.99
CA ASP A 170 -16.91 10.40 -4.07
C ASP A 170 -15.47 10.38 -3.53
N GLN A 171 -15.27 9.63 -2.45
CA GLN A 171 -13.98 9.50 -1.80
C GLN A 171 -13.31 8.19 -2.22
N ASP A 172 -12.24 8.28 -3.02
CA ASP A 172 -11.57 7.14 -3.64
C ASP A 172 -10.22 6.82 -2.95
N TRP A 173 -10.12 5.65 -2.34
CA TRP A 173 -9.01 5.26 -1.46
C TRP A 173 -8.28 4.00 -1.94
N TYR A 174 -7.03 3.82 -1.49
CA TYR A 174 -6.25 2.60 -1.67
C TYR A 174 -6.15 2.12 -3.14
N PRO A 175 -5.60 2.94 -4.05
CA PRO A 175 -5.39 2.48 -5.42
C PRO A 175 -4.38 1.33 -5.48
N ASP A 176 -4.60 0.39 -6.40
CA ASP A 176 -3.62 -0.61 -6.80
C ASP A 176 -3.73 -0.90 -8.30
N TRP A 177 -2.61 -1.21 -8.93
CA TRP A 177 -2.53 -1.40 -10.38
C TRP A 177 -2.84 -2.83 -10.77
N SER A 178 -3.58 -2.99 -11.87
CA SER A 178 -3.62 -4.28 -12.57
C SER A 178 -2.24 -4.65 -13.09
N PRO A 179 -1.87 -5.94 -13.16
CA PRO A 179 -0.53 -6.35 -13.59
C PRO A 179 -0.15 -5.97 -15.03
N ASP A 180 -1.14 -5.75 -15.89
CA ASP A 180 -0.96 -5.24 -17.26
C ASP A 180 -0.78 -3.71 -17.32
N GLY A 181 -1.04 -3.00 -16.22
CA GLY A 181 -0.96 -1.54 -16.12
C GLY A 181 -2.14 -0.79 -16.75
N GLU A 182 -3.16 -1.50 -17.26
CA GLU A 182 -4.29 -0.86 -17.96
C GLU A 182 -5.36 -0.30 -17.01
N TRP A 183 -5.42 -0.82 -15.77
CA TRP A 183 -6.47 -0.51 -14.80
C TRP A 183 -5.90 -0.18 -13.43
N LEU A 184 -6.67 0.63 -12.70
CA LEU A 184 -6.55 0.79 -11.26
C LEU A 184 -7.78 0.18 -10.60
N VAL A 185 -7.58 -0.53 -9.49
CA VAL A 185 -8.64 -0.87 -8.52
C VAL A 185 -8.51 0.02 -7.30
N PHE A 186 -9.62 0.36 -6.65
CA PHE A 186 -9.63 1.21 -5.45
C PHE A 186 -10.93 1.01 -4.66
N THR A 187 -11.02 1.62 -3.47
CA THR A 187 -12.17 1.55 -2.57
C THR A 187 -12.96 2.85 -2.56
N THR A 188 -14.28 2.74 -2.62
CA THR A 188 -15.23 3.83 -2.41
C THR A 188 -16.42 3.30 -1.64
N GLU A 189 -16.73 3.88 -0.48
CA GLU A 189 -17.84 3.44 0.39
C GLU A 189 -17.84 1.91 0.62
N ASP A 190 -16.70 1.36 1.01
CA ASP A 190 -16.49 -0.09 1.25
C ASP A 190 -16.76 -1.00 0.05
N ARG A 191 -16.93 -0.44 -1.15
CA ARG A 191 -17.04 -1.15 -2.41
C ARG A 191 -15.74 -1.07 -3.18
N LEU A 192 -15.46 -2.11 -3.95
CA LEU A 192 -14.35 -2.10 -4.89
C LEU A 192 -14.82 -1.53 -6.22
N TRP A 193 -14.01 -0.65 -6.77
CA TRP A 193 -14.21 -0.02 -8.07
C TRP A 193 -12.95 -0.18 -8.88
N ARG A 194 -13.08 -0.12 -10.21
CA ARG A 194 -11.94 0.00 -11.12
C ARG A 194 -12.12 1.14 -12.11
N VAL A 195 -11.02 1.67 -12.60
CA VAL A 195 -10.98 2.75 -13.60
C VAL A 195 -9.81 2.51 -14.55
N PRO A 196 -9.91 2.84 -15.85
CA PRO A 196 -8.75 2.79 -16.74
C PRO A 196 -7.64 3.68 -16.19
N ALA A 197 -6.39 3.21 -16.22
CA ALA A 197 -5.25 3.97 -15.74
C ALA A 197 -5.03 5.27 -16.54
N ALA A 198 -5.45 5.29 -17.81
CA ALA A 198 -5.47 6.49 -18.65
C ALA A 198 -6.51 7.55 -18.21
N GLY A 199 -7.40 7.21 -17.28
CA GLY A 199 -8.55 8.00 -16.89
C GLY A 199 -9.82 7.57 -17.64
N GLY A 200 -10.97 7.96 -17.10
CA GLY A 200 -12.28 7.58 -17.63
C GLY A 200 -13.31 7.50 -16.52
N ASN A 201 -14.43 6.83 -16.81
CA ASN A 201 -15.47 6.60 -15.82
C ASN A 201 -15.11 5.35 -14.99
N PRO A 202 -15.09 5.45 -13.65
CA PRO A 202 -14.99 4.29 -12.81
C PRO A 202 -16.22 3.39 -12.90
N GLU A 203 -16.01 2.08 -12.72
CA GLU A 203 -17.07 1.08 -12.68
C GLU A 203 -16.95 0.19 -11.42
N PRO A 204 -18.09 -0.20 -10.83
CA PRO A 204 -18.08 -1.04 -9.64
C PRO A 204 -17.59 -2.45 -9.99
N LEU A 205 -16.69 -2.98 -9.17
CA LEU A 205 -16.23 -4.38 -9.21
C LEU A 205 -17.05 -5.26 -8.24
N THR A 206 -17.62 -4.66 -7.19
CA THR A 206 -18.50 -5.35 -6.23
C THR A 206 -19.86 -4.68 -6.12
N GLU A 207 -20.92 -5.48 -5.95
CA GLU A 207 -22.31 -4.97 -5.87
C GLU A 207 -22.67 -4.37 -4.51
N ALA A 208 -21.98 -4.75 -3.44
CA ALA A 208 -22.22 -4.28 -2.08
C ALA A 208 -20.91 -3.94 -1.38
N GLY A 209 -21.02 -3.21 -0.26
CA GLY A 209 -19.90 -2.82 0.57
C GLY A 209 -19.43 -3.99 1.42
N TRP A 210 -18.22 -4.50 1.15
CA TRP A 210 -17.70 -5.72 1.78
C TRP A 210 -16.31 -5.52 2.38
N GLY A 211 -15.62 -4.41 2.09
CA GLY A 211 -14.25 -4.22 2.52
C GLY A 211 -13.47 -3.16 1.74
N GLY A 212 -12.19 -3.02 2.09
CA GLY A 212 -11.32 -1.98 1.53
C GLY A 212 -9.89 -2.45 1.25
N ALA A 213 -9.03 -1.53 0.84
CA ALA A 213 -7.61 -1.78 0.57
C ALA A 213 -7.35 -2.90 -0.47
N PRO A 214 -7.96 -2.85 -1.66
CA PRO A 214 -7.81 -3.88 -2.68
C PRO A 214 -6.36 -3.99 -3.16
N ARG A 215 -5.98 -5.22 -3.52
CA ARG A 215 -4.68 -5.58 -4.08
C ARG A 215 -4.87 -6.57 -5.21
N TRP A 216 -4.32 -6.27 -6.38
CA TRP A 216 -4.30 -7.22 -7.48
C TRP A 216 -3.37 -8.40 -7.17
N SER A 217 -3.79 -9.59 -7.55
CA SER A 217 -2.89 -10.73 -7.63
C SER A 217 -1.87 -10.52 -8.74
N ARG A 218 -0.64 -11.02 -8.55
CA ARG A 218 0.44 -10.90 -9.55
C ARG A 218 0.07 -11.47 -10.92
N ASP A 219 -0.82 -12.47 -10.97
CA ASP A 219 -1.28 -13.10 -12.21
C ASP A 219 -2.50 -12.40 -12.84
N GLY A 220 -3.02 -11.35 -12.21
CA GLY A 220 -4.14 -10.56 -12.71
C GLY A 220 -5.49 -11.28 -12.66
N LYS A 221 -5.59 -12.41 -11.95
CA LYS A 221 -6.81 -13.23 -11.93
C LYS A 221 -7.72 -12.98 -10.74
N ARG A 222 -7.25 -12.24 -9.72
CA ARG A 222 -7.97 -12.05 -8.45
C ARG A 222 -7.66 -10.67 -7.87
N VAL A 223 -8.61 -10.14 -7.10
CA VAL A 223 -8.38 -9.02 -6.19
C VAL A 223 -8.57 -9.48 -4.74
N PHE A 224 -7.56 -9.23 -3.92
CA PHE A 224 -7.61 -9.43 -2.46
C PHE A 224 -7.96 -8.11 -1.78
N PHE A 225 -8.73 -8.14 -0.70
CA PHE A 225 -9.12 -6.94 0.04
C PHE A 225 -9.38 -7.29 1.50
N ASP A 226 -9.31 -6.28 2.38
CA ASP A 226 -9.63 -6.41 3.79
C ASP A 226 -11.16 -6.52 3.94
N GLY A 227 -11.68 -7.70 4.29
CA GLY A 227 -13.11 -7.93 4.51
C GLY A 227 -13.55 -7.64 5.95
N MET A 228 -14.85 -7.47 6.18
CA MET A 228 -15.41 -7.49 7.54
C MET A 228 -15.14 -8.85 8.22
N PRO A 229 -14.91 -8.89 9.55
CA PRO A 229 -14.63 -10.13 10.27
C PRO A 229 -15.63 -11.24 9.92
N GLY A 230 -15.12 -12.41 9.48
CA GLY A 230 -15.94 -13.56 9.07
C GLY A 230 -16.27 -13.65 7.58
N THR A 231 -15.75 -12.74 6.73
CA THR A 231 -16.05 -12.72 5.28
C THR A 231 -14.81 -12.59 4.39
N ASN A 232 -13.75 -13.38 4.61
CA ASN A 232 -12.68 -13.48 3.60
C ASN A 232 -13.25 -14.11 2.32
N ARG A 233 -13.47 -13.30 1.27
CA ARG A 233 -13.96 -13.76 -0.04
C ARG A 233 -13.08 -13.19 -1.15
N ASN A 234 -12.71 -14.04 -2.11
CA ASN A 234 -12.02 -13.62 -3.33
C ASN A 234 -13.07 -13.16 -4.33
N VAL A 235 -12.80 -12.06 -5.04
CA VAL A 235 -13.59 -11.60 -6.19
C VAL A 235 -12.69 -11.51 -7.41
#